data_AF-A0A7U8GQV5-F1
#
_entry.id   AF-A0A7U8GQV5-F1
#
_cell.length_a   1.000
_cell.length_b   1.000
_cell.length_c   1.000
_cell.angle_alpha   90.00
_cell.angle_beta   90.00
_cell.angle_gamma   90.00
#
_symmetry.space_group_name_H-M   'P 1'
#
loop_
_entity.id
_entity.type
_entity.pdbx_description
1 polymer ?
#
loop_
_entity_poly.entity_id
_entity_poly.type
_entity_poly.pdbx_seq_one_letter_code
_entity_poly.pdbx_strand_id
1 'polypeptide(L)' 'MIKQRTLKNSIKATGIGLHTGQKVYLTLKPAPVNTGIVFRRVDLDPVVEIQAHAHNVSDTTLSTNLSKDGVRVATVEH' A
#
# COMPACT_ATOMS: atom_id res chain seq x y z
N MET A 1 10.51 26.87 -6.07
CA MET A 1 10.24 25.88 -5.01
C MET A 1 9.54 24.67 -5.60
N ILE A 2 10.05 23.46 -5.39
CA ILE A 2 9.38 22.22 -5.82
C ILE A 2 8.27 21.91 -4.81
N LYS A 3 7.04 21.67 -5.29
CA LYS A 3 5.87 21.36 -4.45
C LYS A 3 5.65 19.85 -4.35
N GLN A 4 5.09 19.39 -3.23
CA GLN A 4 4.58 18.02 -3.11
C GLN A 4 3.50 17.75 -4.14
N ARG A 5 3.34 16.47 -4.48
CA ARG A 5 2.36 16.00 -5.46
C ARG A 5 1.50 14.90 -4.85
N THR A 6 0.26 14.90 -5.29
CA THR A 6 -0.75 13.89 -4.98
C THR A 6 -1.51 13.60 -6.27
N LEU A 7 -2.34 12.57 -6.29
CA LEU A 7 -3.14 12.26 -7.47
C LEU A 7 -4.19 13.35 -7.70
N LYS A 8 -4.45 13.68 -8.97
CA LYS A 8 -5.55 14.59 -9.33
C LYS A 8 -6.92 13.92 -9.21
N ASN A 9 -6.98 12.63 -9.57
CA ASN A 9 -8.17 11.80 -9.54
C ASN A 9 -7.84 10.43 -8.97
N SER A 10 -8.85 9.71 -8.44
CA SER A 10 -8.67 8.32 -8.02
C SER A 10 -8.49 7.40 -9.23
N ILE A 11 -7.65 6.38 -9.08
CA ILE A 11 -7.36 5.36 -10.11
C ILE A 11 -7.72 3.99 -9.56
N LYS A 12 -8.33 3.13 -10.38
CA LYS A 12 -8.67 1.75 -10.01
C LYS A 12 -7.98 0.78 -10.96
N ALA A 13 -7.51 -0.34 -10.42
CA ALA A 13 -6.97 -1.46 -11.17
C ALA A 13 -7.41 -2.78 -10.51
N THR A 14 -7.45 -3.85 -11.30
CA THR A 14 -7.70 -5.22 -10.81
C THR A 14 -6.59 -6.11 -11.32
N GLY A 15 -6.10 -7.01 -10.48
CA GLY A 15 -5.00 -7.91 -10.84
C GLY A 15 -4.94 -9.14 -9.94
N ILE A 16 -3.89 -9.92 -10.12
CA ILE A 16 -3.59 -11.11 -9.31
C ILE A 16 -2.27 -10.87 -8.58
N GLY A 17 -2.21 -11.17 -7.29
CA GLY A 17 -0.98 -11.11 -6.51
C GLY A 17 0.01 -12.19 -6.95
N LEU A 18 1.23 -11.81 -7.32
CA LEU A 18 2.23 -12.71 -7.92
C LEU A 18 2.50 -13.97 -7.06
N HIS A 19 2.74 -13.77 -5.76
CA HIS A 19 3.11 -14.87 -4.85
C HIS A 19 1.92 -15.55 -4.17
N THR A 20 0.73 -14.95 -4.22
CA THR A 20 -0.45 -15.47 -3.52
C THR A 20 -1.48 -16.08 -4.47
N GLY A 21 -1.45 -15.73 -5.76
CA GLY A 21 -2.47 -16.10 -6.73
C GLY A 21 -3.84 -15.46 -6.47
N GLN A 22 -3.95 -14.56 -5.48
CA GLN A 22 -5.23 -13.98 -5.08
C GLN A 22 -5.62 -12.80 -5.97
N LYS A 23 -6.91 -12.69 -6.30
CA LYS A 23 -7.46 -11.53 -6.99
C LYS A 23 -7.51 -10.33 -6.06
N VAL A 24 -6.99 -9.19 -6.52
CA VAL A 24 -6.89 -7.95 -5.75
C VAL A 24 -7.51 -6.79 -6.54
N TYR A 25 -8.20 -5.91 -5.80
CA TYR A 25 -8.69 -4.63 -6.30
C TYR A 25 -7.84 -3.51 -5.70
N LEU A 26 -7.07 -2.82 -6.55
CA LEU A 26 -6.24 -1.69 -6.14
C LEU A 26 -6.99 -0.38 -6.42
N THR A 27 -7.02 0.51 -5.44
CA THR A 27 -7.50 1.88 -5.61
C THR A 27 -6.47 2.86 -5.07
N LEU A 28 -5.94 3.71 -5.94
CA LEU A 28 -5.07 4.82 -5.56
C LEU A 28 -5.91 6.08 -5.40
N LYS A 29 -5.74 6.81 -4.29
CA LYS A 29 -6.53 8.01 -3.96
C LYS A 29 -5.63 9.22 -3.69
N PRO A 30 -6.10 10.45 -3.91
CA PRO A 30 -5.43 11.65 -3.43
C PRO A 30 -5.30 11.62 -1.90
N ALA A 31 -4.14 12.06 -1.40
CA ALA A 31 -3.88 12.30 0.02
C ALA A 31 -3.47 13.77 0.28
N PRO A 32 -3.72 14.29 1.51
CA PRO A 32 -3.23 15.60 1.95
C PRO A 32 -1.70 15.72 1.96
N VAL A 33 -1.21 16.96 2.06
CA VAL A 33 0.23 17.27 2.22
C VAL A 33 0.82 16.52 3.43
N ASN A 34 2.08 16.09 3.32
CA ASN A 34 2.83 15.37 4.35
C ASN A 34 2.27 13.99 4.75
N THR A 35 1.28 13.44 4.05
CA THR A 35 0.77 12.08 4.33
C THR A 35 1.79 10.99 3.98
N GLY A 36 2.62 11.23 2.96
CA GLY A 36 3.45 10.18 2.36
C GLY A 36 2.61 9.18 1.56
N ILE A 37 3.14 7.96 1.40
CA ILE A 37 2.44 6.84 0.77
C ILE A 37 1.97 5.89 1.87
N VAL A 38 0.67 5.58 1.89
CA VAL A 38 0.04 4.73 2.92
C VAL A 38 -0.79 3.65 2.24
N PHE A 39 -0.47 2.38 2.50
CA PHE A 39 -1.27 1.25 2.08
C PHE A 39 -2.42 1.02 3.07
N ARG A 40 -3.57 0.60 2.56
CA ARG A 40 -4.77 0.37 3.37
C ARG A 40 -5.38 -0.99 3.02
N ARG A 41 -5.47 -1.89 3.99
CA ARG A 41 -6.18 -3.17 3.87
C ARG A 41 -7.65 -2.96 4.19
N VAL A 42 -8.42 -2.61 3.14
CA VAL A 42 -9.84 -2.25 3.23
C VAL A 42 -10.79 -3.44 3.31
N ASP A 43 -10.25 -4.65 3.14
CA ASP A 43 -10.93 -5.92 3.32
C ASP A 43 -11.03 -6.35 4.79
N LEU A 44 -10.40 -5.59 5.70
CA LEU A 44 -10.44 -5.82 7.15
C LEU A 44 -11.38 -4.83 7.85
N ASP A 45 -11.90 -5.23 9.01
CA ASP A 45 -12.69 -4.38 9.91
C ASP A 45 -12.13 -4.46 11.34
N PRO A 46 -11.52 -3.39 11.88
CA PRO A 46 -11.32 -2.09 11.24
C PRO A 46 -10.27 -2.13 10.11
N VAL A 47 -10.35 -1.17 9.18
CA VAL A 47 -9.34 -0.98 8.13
C VAL A 47 -7.97 -0.73 8.76
N VAL A 48 -6.96 -1.46 8.29
CA VAL A 48 -5.59 -1.27 8.76
C VAL A 48 -4.79 -0.45 7.74
N GLU A 49 -4.11 0.58 8.25
CA GLU A 49 -3.26 1.48 7.47
C GLU A 49 -1.78 1.26 7.81
N ILE A 50 -0.95 1.09 6.79
CA ILE A 50 0.49 0.82 6.90
C ILE A 50 1.25 1.84 6.05
N GLN A 51 2.03 2.70 6.69
CA GLN A 51 2.85 3.69 5.97
C GLN A 51 4.00 2.98 5.24
N ALA A 52 4.30 3.41 4.02
CA ALA A 52 5.43 2.91 3.23
C ALA A 52 6.76 3.50 3.73
N HIS A 53 7.13 3.14 4.95
CA HIS A 53 8.37 3.54 5.62
C HIS A 53 9.24 2.31 5.86
N ALA A 54 10.56 2.49 5.83
CA ALA A 54 11.52 1.41 6.06
C ALA A 54 11.29 0.67 7.39
N HIS A 55 10.86 1.38 8.44
CA HIS A 55 10.54 0.80 9.75
C HIS A 55 9.37 -0.19 9.73
N ASN A 56 8.50 -0.13 8.72
CA ASN A 56 7.39 -1.07 8.57
C ASN A 56 7.74 -2.25 7.65
N VAL A 57 8.95 -2.30 7.07
CA VAL A 57 9.39 -3.46 6.28
C VAL A 57 9.63 -4.63 7.24
N SER A 58 8.90 -5.72 7.02
CA SER A 58 8.91 -6.88 7.92
C SER A 58 9.54 -8.12 7.31
N ASP A 59 9.52 -8.23 5.98
CA ASP A 59 10.02 -9.40 5.26
C ASP A 59 10.44 -8.96 3.85
N THR A 60 11.59 -9.47 3.41
CA THR A 60 12.19 -9.17 2.10
C THR A 60 12.41 -10.44 1.27
N THR A 61 11.85 -11.57 1.70
CA THR A 61 11.96 -12.84 0.98
C THR A 61 11.02 -12.80 -0.21
N LEU A 62 11.57 -12.96 -1.42
CA LEU A 62 10.87 -12.90 -2.72
C LEU A 62 10.24 -11.55 -3.10
N SER A 63 9.91 -10.68 -2.13
CA SER A 63 9.38 -9.33 -2.37
C SER A 63 9.54 -8.45 -1.13
N THR A 64 9.30 -7.13 -1.25
CA THR A 64 9.25 -6.23 -0.09
C THR A 64 7.86 -6.24 0.52
N ASN A 65 7.78 -6.61 1.80
CA ASN A 65 6.54 -6.71 2.54
C ASN A 65 6.51 -5.69 3.69
N LEU A 66 5.40 -4.97 3.80
CA LEU A 66 5.13 -4.07 4.92
C LEU A 66 4.19 -4.74 5.92
N SER A 67 4.43 -4.56 7.21
CA SER A 67 3.52 -5.05 8.26
C SER A 67 3.29 -4.04 9.38
N LYS A 68 2.11 -4.14 10.00
CA LYS A 68 1.72 -3.42 11.20
C LYS A 68 0.64 -4.22 11.94
N ASP A 69 0.78 -4.37 13.25
CA ASP A 69 -0.21 -5.03 14.13
C ASP A 69 -0.65 -6.42 13.61
N GLY A 70 0.30 -7.21 13.10
CA GLY A 70 0.04 -8.54 12.54
C GLY A 70 -0.58 -8.57 11.14
N VAL A 71 -0.89 -7.41 10.55
CA VAL A 71 -1.40 -7.28 9.18
C VAL A 71 -0.28 -6.97 8.21
N ARG A 72 -0.32 -7.57 7.03
CA ARG A 72 0.70 -7.46 5.98
C ARG A 72 0.13 -6.93 4.66
N VAL A 73 0.94 -6.14 3.94
CA VAL A 73 0.80 -5.82 2.51
C VAL A 73 2.08 -6.28 1.81
N ALA A 74 1.94 -7.16 0.83
CA ALA A 74 3.06 -7.81 0.16
C ALA A 74 3.34 -7.23 -1.22
N THR A 75 4.60 -7.31 -1.67
CA THR A 75 5.04 -6.93 -3.02
C THR A 75 4.75 -5.46 -3.35
N VAL A 76 5.33 -4.54 -2.56
CA VAL A 76 5.10 -3.08 -2.67
C VAL A 76 6.14 -2.35 -3.53
N GLU A 77 7.15 -3.05 -4.05
CA GLU A 77 8.35 -2.47 -4.68
C GLU A 77 8.20 -2.00 -6.14
N HIS A 78 7.10 -2.33 -6.82
CA HIS A 78 6.80 -1.89 -8.19
C HIS A 78 5.75 -0.77 -8.21
#